data_AF-A0A3C0TB32-F1
#
_entry.id   AF-A0A3C0TB32-F1
#
_cell.length_a   1.000
_cell.length_b   1.000
_cell.length_c   1.000
_cell.angle_alpha   90.00
_cell.angle_beta   90.00
_cell.angle_gamma   90.00
#
_symmetry.space_group_name_H-M   'P 1'
#
loop_
_entity.id
_entity.type
_entity.pdbx_description
1 polymer ?
#
loop_
_entity_poly.entity_id
_entity_poly.type
_entity_poly.pdbx_seq_one_letter_code
_entity_poly.pdbx_strand_id
1 'polypeptide(L)' 'MRKAGYPKSKYRFAVFGRNKHDCYRCGNKIRRVTANGRRLYLCPSCQR' A
#
# COMPACT_ATOMS: atom_id res chain seq x y z
N MET A 1 -12.60 0.45 -5.56
CA MET A 1 -12.62 1.68 -4.73
C MET A 1 -13.32 2.84 -5.42
N ARG A 2 -12.98 3.18 -6.68
CA ARG A 2 -13.74 4.18 -7.46
C ARG A 2 -15.24 3.88 -7.57
N LYS A 3 -15.58 2.62 -7.93
CA LYS A 3 -16.97 2.14 -7.99
C LYS A 3 -17.71 2.15 -6.64
N ALA A 4 -16.98 2.22 -5.52
CA ALA A 4 -17.55 2.26 -4.18
C ALA A 4 -17.68 3.71 -3.64
N GLY A 5 -17.54 4.73 -4.50
CA GLY A 5 -17.72 6.14 -4.12
C GLY A 5 -16.57 6.78 -3.34
N TYR A 6 -15.46 6.07 -3.09
CA TYR A 6 -14.33 6.67 -2.37
C TYR A 6 -13.65 7.77 -3.20
N PRO A 7 -13.13 8.83 -2.57
CA PRO A 7 -12.37 9.85 -3.28
C PRO A 7 -11.04 9.28 -3.81
N LYS A 8 -10.59 9.77 -4.97
CA LYS A 8 -9.34 9.31 -5.62
C LYS A 8 -8.13 9.39 -4.68
N SER A 9 -8.08 10.42 -3.83
CA SER A 9 -7.03 10.61 -2.83
C SER A 9 -6.82 9.41 -1.91
N LYS A 10 -7.88 8.64 -1.61
CA LYS A 10 -7.85 7.49 -0.69
C LYS A 10 -7.21 6.24 -1.31
N TYR A 11 -7.32 6.05 -2.63
CA TYR A 11 -6.88 4.82 -3.30
C TYR A 11 -5.84 5.03 -4.41
N ARG A 12 -5.45 6.27 -4.70
CA ARG A 12 -4.42 6.59 -5.71
C ARG A 12 -3.07 5.93 -5.44
N PHE A 13 -2.75 5.67 -4.17
CA PHE A 13 -1.55 4.96 -3.79
C PHE A 13 -1.88 3.51 -3.46
N ALA A 14 -1.28 2.58 -4.20
CA ALA A 14 -1.47 1.15 -3.96
C ALA A 14 -0.81 0.70 -2.64
N VAL A 15 0.40 1.21 -2.36
CA VAL A 15 1.20 0.83 -1.18
C VAL A 15 1.77 2.03 -0.42
N PHE A 16 2.08 3.13 -1.10
CA PHE A 16 2.73 4.29 -0.48
C PHE A 16 1.87 4.93 0.62
N GLY A 17 2.45 5.14 1.80
CA GLY A 17 1.77 5.72 2.96
C GLY A 17 0.72 4.80 3.61
N ARG A 18 0.65 3.53 3.20
CA ARG A 18 -0.36 2.57 3.65
C ARG A 18 0.18 1.52 4.63
N ASN A 19 1.19 1.86 5.44
CA ASN A 19 1.75 0.92 6.42
C ASN A 19 0.64 0.35 7.33
N LYS A 20 0.65 -0.97 7.55
CA LYS A 20 -0.36 -1.72 8.33
C LYS A 20 -1.78 -1.74 7.73
N HIS A 21 -2.02 -1.13 6.57
CA HIS A 21 -3.26 -1.34 5.83
C HIS A 21 -3.16 -2.56 4.93
N ASP A 22 -4.32 -3.07 4.54
CA ASP A 22 -4.42 -4.23 3.66
C ASP A 22 -4.05 -3.86 2.23
N CYS A 23 -3.31 -4.76 1.58
CA CYS A 23 -3.01 -4.72 0.16
C CYS A 23 -4.31 -4.88 -0.62
N TYR A 24 -4.55 -4.02 -1.60
CA TYR A 24 -5.74 -4.10 -2.46
C TYR A 24 -5.83 -5.38 -3.30
N ARG A 25 -4.72 -6.12 -3.45
CA ARG A 25 -4.65 -7.33 -4.28
C ARG A 25 -4.79 -8.62 -3.46
N CYS A 26 -4.02 -8.78 -2.40
CA CYS A 26 -3.96 -10.03 -1.63
C CYS A 26 -4.48 -9.92 -0.19
N GLY A 27 -4.91 -8.74 0.25
CA GLY A 27 -5.35 -8.49 1.63
C GLY A 27 -4.22 -8.45 2.67
N ASN A 28 -2.99 -8.87 2.32
CA ASN A 28 -1.89 -8.90 3.27
C ASN A 28 -1.42 -7.49 3.68
N LYS A 29 -0.86 -7.36 4.89
CA LYS A 29 -0.49 -6.05 5.45
C LYS A 29 0.70 -5.44 4.70
N ILE A 30 0.54 -4.20 4.24
CA ILE A 30 1.63 -3.40 3.68
C ILE A 30 2.63 -3.07 4.79
N ARG A 31 3.93 -3.20 4.47
CA ARG A 31 5.04 -2.90 5.37
C ARG A 31 5.77 -1.64 4.93
N ARG A 32 6.06 -0.75 5.89
CA ARG A 32 7.06 0.31 5.73
C ARG A 32 8.44 -0.25 6.09
N VAL A 33 9.40 -0.04 5.21
CA VAL A 33 10.82 -0.32 5.44
C VAL A 33 11.64 0.92 5.09
N THR A 34 12.89 0.94 5.55
CA THR A 34 13.88 1.93 5.12
C THR A 34 14.94 1.20 4.30
N ALA A 35 15.19 1.69 3.09
CA ALA A 35 16.23 1.17 2.20
C ALA A 35 17.06 2.34 1.70
N ASN A 36 18.39 2.27 1.84
CA ASN A 36 19.32 3.34 1.45
C ASN A 36 18.88 4.74 1.97
N GLY A 37 18.45 4.81 3.22
CA GLY A 37 17.98 6.05 3.87
C GLY A 37 16.60 6.57 3.40
N ARG A 38 15.94 5.90 2.45
CA ARG A 38 14.62 6.30 1.94
C ARG A 38 13.51 5.41 2.47
N ARG A 39 12.36 6.01 2.76
CA ARG A 39 11.14 5.27 3.13
C ARG A 39 10.60 4.52 1.92
N LEU A 40 10.35 3.23 2.08
CA LEU A 40 9.74 2.38 1.08
C LEU A 40 8.54 1.65 1.69
N TYR A 41 7.51 1.43 0.87
CA TYR A 41 6.31 0.72 1.26
C TYR A 41 6.09 -0.41 0.27
N LEU A 42 5.90 -1.62 0.77
CA LEU A 42 5.70 -2.80 -0.06
C LEU A 42 4.68 -3.77 0.53
N CYS A 43 4.06 -4.56 -0.33
CA CYS A 43 3.34 -5.76 0.07
C CYS A 43 4.31 -6.96 0.07
N PRO A 44 4.57 -7.61 1.21
CA PRO A 44 5.54 -8.72 1.27
C PRO A 44 5.09 -9.98 0.51
N SER A 45 3.80 -10.10 0.18
CA SER A 45 3.28 -11.23 -0.61
C SER A 45 3.25 -10.97 -2.11
N CYS A 46 2.92 -9.74 -2.53
CA CYS A 46 2.81 -9.43 -3.96
C CYS A 46 4.13 -8.92 -4.56
N GLN A 47 5.02 -8.36 -3.76
CA GLN A 47 6.29 -7.80 -4.21
C GLN A 47 7.42 -8.63 -3.58
N ARG A 48 7.92 -9.58 -4.36
CA ARG A 48 9.12 -10.38 -4.09
C ARG A 48 10.15 -10.07 -5.17
#